data_AF-A0A7C6B1A5-F1
#
_entry.id   AF-A0A7C6B1A5-F1
#
_cell.length_a   1.000
_cell.length_b   1.000
_cell.length_c   1.000
_cell.angle_alpha   90.00
_cell.angle_beta   90.00
_cell.angle_gamma   90.00
#
_symmetry.space_group_name_H-M   'P 1'
#
loop_
_entity.id
_entity.type
_entity.pdbx_description
1 polymer ?
#
loop_
_entity_poly.entity_id
_entity_poly.type
_entity_poly.pdbx_seq_one_letter_code
_entity_poly.pdbx_strand_id
1 'polypeptide(L)'
;MTDYQTTVDRIEQALASLGAVSDEELLQIAEDYAEACSEANRRLQEIHHLIRAGERSEAIRRAEMQPKLFDMIEILDFPDRDAWTDICTLKRLPTPPDLLLNYLSELNEAYQIEEGLSGLLRQHRMLALAQAPLHKRLAVLRELVRAEPDNPVWQDDLKVFESHWLDTLQREIQNHLKAENLSVLQEILHQLENGEWLQKPPASLIAQCRSAVESLRAKIFRQELEEIARLVNQALANGDLVRMEEYLRLWEERAAANPQ
;
A
#
# COMPACT_ATOMS: atom_id res chain seq x y z
N MET A 1 -22.96 22.78 -23.54
CA MET A 1 -23.52 22.98 -22.20
C MET A 1 -24.53 21.88 -22.01
N THR A 2 -24.27 21.03 -21.03
CA THR A 2 -24.77 19.66 -20.92
C THR A 2 -26.28 19.67 -20.70
N ASP A 3 -27.01 18.85 -21.45
CA ASP A 3 -28.48 18.70 -21.41
C ASP A 3 -29.04 18.63 -19.98
N TYR A 4 -28.29 17.95 -19.09
CA TYR A 4 -28.61 17.82 -17.66
C TYR A 4 -28.72 19.14 -16.89
N GLN A 5 -27.84 20.12 -17.14
CA GLN A 5 -27.90 21.41 -16.45
C GLN A 5 -29.19 22.15 -16.83
N THR A 6 -29.55 22.11 -18.11
CA THR A 6 -30.79 22.72 -18.60
C THR A 6 -32.03 22.06 -17.99
N THR A 7 -32.00 20.74 -17.78
CA THR A 7 -33.08 20.03 -17.09
C THR A 7 -33.21 20.46 -15.63
N VAL A 8 -32.10 20.56 -14.88
CA VAL A 8 -32.13 21.00 -13.47
C VAL A 8 -32.52 22.46 -13.33
N ASP A 9 -32.02 23.36 -14.19
CA ASP A 9 -32.42 24.77 -14.20
C ASP A 9 -33.94 24.92 -14.44
N ARG A 10 -34.52 24.09 -15.32
CA ARG A 10 -35.97 24.04 -15.56
C ARG A 10 -36.74 23.54 -14.34
N ILE A 11 -36.20 22.58 -13.59
CA ILE A 11 -36.79 22.13 -12.33
C ILE A 11 -36.79 23.25 -11.30
N GLU A 12 -35.64 23.90 -11.06
CA GLU A 12 -35.55 25.00 -10.08
C GLU A 12 -36.52 26.15 -10.43
N GLN A 13 -36.64 26.49 -11.71
CA GLN A 13 -37.62 27.48 -12.18
C GLN A 13 -39.07 27.03 -11.96
N ALA A 14 -39.37 25.75 -12.22
CA ALA A 14 -40.68 25.17 -11.96
C ALA A 14 -41.03 25.16 -10.46
N LEU A 15 -40.06 24.84 -9.58
CA LEU A 15 -40.22 24.89 -8.13
C LEU A 15 -40.49 26.33 -7.64
N ALA A 16 -39.76 27.30 -8.18
CA ALA A 16 -39.94 28.72 -7.84
C ALA A 16 -41.29 29.29 -8.33
N SER A 17 -41.92 28.69 -9.34
CA SER A 17 -43.12 29.21 -10.01
C SER A 17 -44.21 28.16 -10.28
N LEU A 18 -44.47 27.29 -9.31
CA LEU A 18 -45.41 26.15 -9.38
C LEU A 18 -46.82 26.47 -9.89
N GLY A 19 -47.29 27.71 -9.79
CA GLY A 19 -48.61 28.16 -10.27
C GLY A 19 -48.64 28.69 -11.71
N ALA A 20 -47.48 28.91 -12.34
CA ALA A 20 -47.35 29.49 -13.68
C ALA A 20 -46.94 28.47 -14.76
N VAL A 21 -46.44 27.30 -14.36
CA VAL A 21 -46.01 26.23 -15.27
C VAL A 21 -47.20 25.32 -15.60
N SER A 22 -47.34 24.95 -16.87
CA SER A 22 -48.39 24.02 -17.30
C SER A 22 -48.11 22.59 -16.84
N ASP A 23 -49.17 21.78 -16.65
CA ASP A 23 -49.01 20.38 -16.24
C ASP A 23 -48.29 19.53 -17.32
N GLU A 24 -48.39 19.91 -18.60
CA GLU A 24 -47.68 19.27 -19.72
C GLU A 24 -46.16 19.57 -19.68
N GLU A 25 -45.77 20.80 -19.37
CA GLU A 25 -44.36 21.16 -19.17
C GLU A 25 -43.76 20.47 -17.94
N LEU A 26 -44.51 20.37 -16.83
CA LEU A 26 -44.07 19.65 -15.63
C LEU A 26 -43.86 18.17 -15.90
N LEU A 27 -44.73 17.55 -16.70
CA LEU A 27 -44.58 16.15 -17.11
C LEU A 27 -43.28 15.95 -17.91
N GLN A 28 -43.02 16.80 -18.90
CA GLN A 28 -41.81 16.71 -19.71
C GLN A 28 -40.54 16.85 -18.86
N ILE A 29 -40.50 17.83 -17.95
CA ILE A 29 -39.35 18.04 -17.05
C ILE A 29 -39.13 16.81 -16.15
N ALA A 30 -40.21 16.20 -15.65
CA ALA A 30 -40.13 15.00 -14.81
C ALA A 30 -39.62 13.79 -15.59
N GLU A 31 -40.03 13.60 -16.84
CA GLU A 31 -39.53 12.55 -17.73
C GLU A 31 -38.03 12.75 -18.05
N ASP A 32 -37.65 13.96 -18.48
CA ASP A 32 -36.26 14.31 -18.81
C ASP A 32 -35.32 14.04 -17.63
N TYR A 33 -35.74 14.42 -16.41
CA TYR A 33 -34.94 14.22 -15.19
C TYR A 33 -34.90 12.76 -14.74
N ALA A 34 -36.03 12.04 -14.78
CA ALA A 34 -36.08 10.63 -14.42
C ALA A 34 -35.22 9.77 -15.36
N GLU A 35 -35.20 10.09 -16.66
CA GLU A 35 -34.32 9.45 -17.64
C GLU A 35 -32.85 9.75 -17.35
N ALA A 36 -32.50 11.01 -17.05
CA ALA A 36 -31.14 11.39 -16.71
C ALA A 36 -30.61 10.67 -15.46
N CYS A 37 -31.42 10.57 -14.39
CA CYS A 37 -31.07 9.81 -13.19
C CYS A 37 -30.92 8.30 -13.49
N SER A 38 -31.79 7.75 -14.33
CA SER A 38 -31.71 6.34 -14.74
C SER A 38 -30.43 6.03 -15.52
N GLU A 39 -30.04 6.91 -16.42
CA GLU A 39 -28.79 6.77 -17.19
C GLU A 39 -27.56 6.86 -16.29
N ALA A 40 -27.52 7.83 -15.37
CA ALA A 40 -26.45 7.94 -14.39
C ALA A 40 -26.32 6.67 -13.53
N ASN A 41 -27.44 6.12 -13.07
CA ASN A 41 -27.49 4.89 -12.29
C ASN A 41 -27.03 3.66 -13.07
N ARG A 42 -27.44 3.52 -14.34
CA ARG A 42 -26.98 2.43 -15.21
C ARG A 42 -25.46 2.46 -15.35
N ARG A 43 -24.89 3.64 -15.55
CA ARG A 43 -23.43 3.81 -15.64
C ARG A 43 -22.71 3.52 -14.33
N LEU A 44 -23.27 3.94 -13.19
CA LEU A 44 -22.74 3.59 -11.87
C LEU A 44 -22.75 2.08 -11.62
N GLN A 45 -23.82 1.38 -12.03
CA GLN A 45 -23.91 -0.09 -11.93
C GLN A 45 -22.89 -0.80 -12.83
N GLU A 46 -22.72 -0.36 -14.08
CA GLU A 46 -21.70 -0.89 -14.99
C GLU A 46 -20.29 -0.74 -14.38
N ILE A 47 -19.98 0.44 -13.83
CA ILE A 47 -18.70 0.72 -13.15
C ILE A 47 -18.52 -0.19 -11.93
N HIS A 48 -19.55 -0.34 -11.11
CA HIS A 48 -19.51 -1.26 -9.97
C HIS A 48 -19.20 -2.69 -10.41
N HIS A 49 -19.83 -3.17 -11.48
CA HIS A 49 -19.55 -4.50 -12.04
C HIS A 49 -18.10 -4.64 -12.53
N LEU A 50 -17.56 -3.63 -13.22
CA LEU A 50 -16.17 -3.63 -13.69
C LEU A 50 -15.18 -3.65 -12.51
N ILE A 51 -15.42 -2.87 -11.46
CA ILE A 51 -14.59 -2.87 -10.25
C ILE A 51 -14.62 -4.26 -9.58
N ARG A 52 -15.80 -4.88 -9.48
CA ARG A 52 -15.95 -6.23 -8.91
C ARG A 52 -15.29 -7.32 -9.75
N ALA A 53 -15.20 -7.11 -11.07
CA ALA A 53 -14.48 -7.99 -11.99
C ALA A 53 -12.95 -7.76 -11.98
N GLY A 54 -12.46 -6.75 -11.26
CA GLY A 54 -11.04 -6.38 -11.21
C GLY A 54 -10.58 -5.49 -12.38
N GLU A 55 -11.49 -5.09 -13.27
CA GLU A 55 -11.21 -4.27 -14.46
C GLU A 55 -11.19 -2.77 -14.13
N ARG A 56 -10.35 -2.36 -13.19
CA ARG A 56 -10.32 -0.99 -12.63
C ARG A 56 -10.05 0.09 -13.69
N SER A 57 -9.10 -0.15 -14.59
CA SER A 57 -8.76 0.82 -15.64
C SER A 57 -9.95 1.07 -16.59
N GLU A 58 -10.74 0.05 -16.90
CA GLU A 58 -11.94 0.23 -17.75
C GLU A 58 -13.08 0.90 -16.96
N ALA A 59 -13.22 0.61 -15.66
CA ALA A 59 -14.17 1.32 -14.79
C ALA A 59 -13.88 2.83 -14.73
N ILE A 60 -12.60 3.21 -14.55
CA ILE A 60 -12.15 4.60 -14.55
C ILE A 60 -12.40 5.25 -15.91
N ARG A 61 -12.00 4.58 -17.00
CA ARG A 61 -12.24 5.08 -18.36
C ARG A 61 -13.74 5.29 -18.61
N ARG A 62 -14.58 4.36 -18.18
CA ARG A 62 -16.05 4.47 -18.28
C ARG A 62 -16.57 5.64 -17.46
N ALA A 63 -15.99 5.99 -16.32
CA ALA A 63 -16.34 7.19 -15.54
C ALA A 63 -15.91 8.50 -16.23
N GLU A 64 -14.79 8.50 -16.95
CA GLU A 64 -14.24 9.68 -17.63
C GLU A 64 -14.84 9.97 -19.01
N MET A 65 -15.54 9.01 -19.63
CA MET A 65 -16.27 9.24 -20.88
C MET A 65 -17.17 10.48 -20.77
N GLN A 66 -17.24 11.31 -21.80
CA GLN A 66 -18.06 12.51 -21.74
C GLN A 66 -19.56 12.19 -21.86
N PRO A 67 -20.42 12.90 -21.10
CA PRO A 67 -20.07 13.79 -19.99
C PRO A 67 -19.55 13.01 -18.78
N LYS A 68 -18.54 13.54 -18.06
CA LYS A 68 -17.91 12.83 -16.95
C LYS A 68 -18.95 12.48 -15.89
N LEU A 69 -18.83 11.30 -15.30
CA LEU A 69 -19.83 10.81 -14.36
C LEU A 69 -19.96 11.68 -13.10
N PHE A 70 -18.84 12.18 -12.56
CA PHE A 70 -18.87 13.10 -11.41
C PHE A 70 -19.63 14.38 -11.75
N ASP A 71 -19.32 15.01 -12.89
CA ASP A 71 -20.02 16.21 -13.36
C ASP A 71 -21.53 15.95 -13.57
N MET A 72 -21.90 14.78 -14.09
CA MET A 72 -23.32 14.40 -14.23
C MET A 72 -24.01 14.29 -12.86
N ILE A 73 -23.40 13.60 -11.91
CA ILE A 73 -23.99 13.40 -10.57
C ILE A 73 -24.06 14.72 -9.81
N GLU A 74 -23.03 15.55 -9.87
CA GLU A 74 -23.00 16.87 -9.22
C GLU A 74 -24.17 17.76 -9.68
N ILE A 75 -24.52 17.69 -10.96
CA ILE A 75 -25.68 18.41 -11.51
C ILE A 75 -26.99 17.75 -11.05
N LEU A 76 -27.09 16.43 -11.13
CA LEU A 76 -28.34 15.70 -10.85
C LEU A 76 -28.69 15.63 -9.35
N ASP A 77 -27.70 15.72 -8.46
CA ASP A 77 -27.83 15.72 -7.00
C ASP A 77 -27.90 17.16 -6.45
N PHE A 78 -28.85 17.94 -6.95
CA PHE A 78 -29.04 19.34 -6.55
C PHE A 78 -29.84 19.47 -5.22
N PRO A 79 -29.69 20.57 -4.47
CA PRO A 79 -30.24 20.71 -3.12
C PRO A 79 -31.77 20.53 -3.01
N ASP A 80 -32.52 20.94 -4.04
CA ASP A 80 -33.98 20.90 -4.05
C ASP A 80 -34.57 19.61 -4.65
N ARG A 81 -33.73 18.57 -4.84
CA ARG A 81 -34.14 17.26 -5.41
C ARG A 81 -35.27 16.60 -4.62
N ASP A 82 -35.22 16.64 -3.30
CA ASP A 82 -36.25 16.04 -2.44
C ASP A 82 -37.59 16.76 -2.63
N ALA A 83 -37.57 18.09 -2.68
CA ALA A 83 -38.76 18.90 -2.94
C ALA A 83 -39.36 18.61 -4.32
N TRP A 84 -38.52 18.42 -5.34
CA TRP A 84 -38.98 17.99 -6.67
C TRP A 84 -39.63 16.61 -6.63
N THR A 85 -39.03 15.65 -5.93
CA THR A 85 -39.55 14.29 -5.80
C THR A 85 -40.92 14.26 -5.10
N ASP A 86 -41.11 15.09 -4.08
CA ASP A 86 -42.40 15.28 -3.41
C ASP A 86 -43.46 15.83 -4.35
N ILE A 87 -43.10 16.78 -5.21
CA ILE A 87 -44.01 17.36 -6.21
C ILE A 87 -44.37 16.34 -7.28
N CYS A 88 -43.41 15.57 -7.78
CA CYS A 88 -43.67 14.47 -8.71
C CYS A 88 -44.66 13.47 -8.10
N THR A 89 -44.46 13.10 -6.84
CA THR A 89 -45.35 12.19 -6.11
C THR A 89 -46.75 12.78 -5.94
N LEU A 90 -46.86 14.04 -5.52
CA LEU A 90 -48.12 14.73 -5.28
C LEU A 90 -48.95 14.90 -6.56
N LYS A 91 -48.30 15.27 -7.67
CA LYS A 91 -48.93 15.48 -8.98
C LYS A 91 -49.04 14.18 -9.81
N ARG A 92 -48.57 13.04 -9.30
CA ARG A 92 -48.50 11.74 -10.01
C ARG A 92 -47.70 11.79 -11.31
N LEU A 93 -46.64 12.58 -11.32
CA LEU A 93 -45.65 12.62 -12.40
C LEU A 93 -44.64 11.47 -12.22
N PRO A 94 -43.84 11.15 -13.27
CA PRO A 94 -42.73 10.21 -13.15
C PRO A 94 -41.79 10.60 -12.02
N THR A 95 -41.62 9.70 -11.05
CA THR A 95 -40.72 9.91 -9.92
C THR A 95 -39.30 9.50 -10.32
N PRO A 96 -38.30 10.39 -10.18
CA PRO A 96 -36.92 10.06 -10.51
C PRO A 96 -36.37 8.97 -9.55
N PRO A 97 -35.57 8.02 -10.02
CA PRO A 97 -34.93 7.05 -9.15
C PRO A 97 -33.85 7.70 -8.27
N ASP A 98 -33.56 7.09 -7.12
CA ASP A 98 -32.47 7.50 -6.24
C ASP A 98 -31.10 7.26 -6.88
N LEU A 99 -30.22 8.24 -6.78
CA LEU A 99 -28.86 8.14 -7.28
C LEU A 99 -28.07 7.15 -6.43
N LEU A 100 -27.37 6.22 -7.09
CA LEU A 100 -26.58 5.17 -6.43
C LEU A 100 -25.22 5.71 -5.96
N LEU A 101 -25.23 6.76 -5.13
CA LEU A 101 -24.05 7.51 -4.69
C LEU A 101 -23.05 6.66 -3.90
N ASN A 102 -23.52 5.55 -3.30
CA ASN A 102 -22.67 4.58 -2.63
C ASN A 102 -21.58 4.00 -3.54
N TYR A 103 -21.82 3.91 -4.86
CA TYR A 103 -20.83 3.43 -5.82
C TYR A 103 -19.73 4.46 -6.14
N LEU A 104 -19.92 5.74 -5.80
CA LEU A 104 -18.88 6.76 -5.97
C LEU A 104 -17.71 6.58 -5.01
N SER A 105 -17.98 6.07 -3.80
CA SER A 105 -16.92 5.72 -2.85
C SER A 105 -16.03 4.62 -3.41
N GLU A 106 -16.64 3.56 -3.97
CA GLU A 106 -15.90 2.46 -4.61
C GLU A 106 -15.10 2.94 -5.82
N LEU A 107 -15.68 3.82 -6.64
CA LEU A 107 -15.00 4.43 -7.79
C LEU A 107 -13.81 5.31 -7.35
N ASN A 108 -13.97 6.14 -6.32
CA ASN A 108 -12.88 6.97 -5.81
C ASN A 108 -11.72 6.14 -5.25
N GLU A 109 -12.03 5.04 -4.54
CA GLU A 109 -11.01 4.07 -4.11
C GLU A 109 -10.29 3.45 -5.32
N ALA A 110 -11.02 3.09 -6.38
CA ALA A 110 -10.42 2.57 -7.61
C ALA A 110 -9.46 3.57 -8.26
N TYR A 111 -9.78 4.87 -8.29
CA TYR A 111 -8.87 5.92 -8.76
C TYR A 111 -7.57 5.96 -7.94
N GLN A 112 -7.67 5.95 -6.61
CA GLN A 112 -6.49 5.99 -5.74
C GLN A 112 -5.58 4.77 -5.93
N ILE A 113 -6.17 3.58 -6.07
CA ILE A 113 -5.44 2.35 -6.33
C ILE A 113 -4.73 2.41 -7.69
N GLU A 114 -5.42 2.84 -8.75
CA GLU A 114 -4.86 2.91 -10.11
C GLU A 114 -3.69 3.91 -10.21
N GLU A 115 -3.80 5.07 -9.53
CA GLU A 115 -2.71 6.05 -9.46
C GLU A 115 -1.48 5.47 -8.75
N GLY A 116 -1.68 4.82 -7.60
CA GLY A 116 -0.62 4.13 -6.86
C GLY A 116 0.05 3.05 -7.70
N LEU A 117 -0.74 2.19 -8.34
CA LEU A 117 -0.26 1.09 -9.18
C LEU A 117 0.54 1.61 -10.39
N SER A 118 0.06 2.68 -11.04
CA SER A 118 0.77 3.33 -12.15
C SER A 118 2.15 3.85 -11.73
N GLY A 119 2.25 4.42 -10.53
CA GLY A 119 3.51 4.84 -9.92
C GLY A 119 4.48 3.67 -9.70
N LEU A 120 4.00 2.59 -9.08
CA LEU A 120 4.78 1.38 -8.83
C LEU A 120 5.27 0.73 -10.13
N LEU A 121 4.41 0.61 -11.15
CA LEU A 121 4.79 0.05 -12.46
C LEU A 121 5.84 0.91 -13.17
N ARG A 122 5.78 2.24 -13.05
CA ARG A 122 6.81 3.13 -13.58
C ARG A 122 8.14 2.93 -12.85
N GLN A 123 8.11 2.84 -11.52
CA GLN A 123 9.29 2.61 -10.71
C GLN A 123 9.92 1.24 -10.99
N HIS A 124 9.12 0.18 -11.09
CA HIS A 124 9.57 -1.17 -11.43
C HIS A 124 10.30 -1.19 -12.79
N ARG A 125 9.71 -0.56 -13.82
CA ARG A 125 10.33 -0.41 -15.15
C ARG A 125 11.64 0.38 -15.08
N MET A 126 11.64 1.50 -14.37
CA MET A 126 12.84 2.33 -14.21
C MET A 126 13.99 1.55 -13.56
N LEU A 127 13.72 0.85 -12.45
CA LEU A 127 14.72 0.05 -11.74
C LEU A 127 15.24 -1.12 -12.59
N ALA A 128 14.38 -1.76 -13.38
CA ALA A 128 14.78 -2.81 -14.31
C ALA A 128 15.71 -2.27 -15.41
N LEU A 129 15.35 -1.14 -16.04
CA LEU A 129 16.16 -0.50 -17.08
C LEU A 129 17.51 0.00 -16.54
N ALA A 130 17.52 0.55 -15.34
CA ALA A 130 18.73 1.01 -14.66
C ALA A 130 19.60 -0.14 -14.10
N GLN A 131 19.16 -1.40 -14.24
CA GLN A 131 19.80 -2.57 -13.64
C GLN A 131 20.08 -2.37 -12.13
N ALA A 132 19.11 -1.78 -11.43
CA ALA A 132 19.26 -1.47 -10.03
C ALA A 132 19.49 -2.75 -9.18
N PRO A 133 20.13 -2.63 -8.01
CA PRO A 133 20.37 -3.75 -7.11
C PRO A 133 19.09 -4.56 -6.83
N LEU A 134 19.24 -5.89 -6.73
CA LEU A 134 18.12 -6.83 -6.61
C LEU A 134 17.18 -6.48 -5.45
N HIS A 135 17.71 -6.13 -4.27
CA HIS A 135 16.91 -5.76 -3.10
C HIS A 135 15.99 -4.55 -3.36
N LYS A 136 16.42 -3.56 -4.17
CA LYS A 136 15.59 -2.39 -4.51
C LYS A 136 14.44 -2.78 -5.44
N ARG A 137 14.71 -3.66 -6.41
CA ARG A 137 13.70 -4.19 -7.32
C ARG A 137 12.69 -5.07 -6.58
N LEU A 138 13.17 -5.91 -5.66
CA LEU A 138 12.36 -6.77 -4.81
C LEU A 138 11.40 -5.97 -3.92
N ALA A 139 11.84 -4.83 -3.36
CA ALA A 139 10.98 -3.97 -2.55
C ALA A 139 9.75 -3.47 -3.34
N VAL A 140 9.96 -2.95 -4.54
CA VAL A 140 8.86 -2.47 -5.41
C VAL A 140 7.97 -3.64 -5.87
N LEU A 141 8.56 -4.80 -6.16
CA LEU A 141 7.78 -5.98 -6.56
C LEU A 141 6.88 -6.49 -5.43
N ARG A 142 7.32 -6.42 -4.16
CA ARG A 142 6.47 -6.73 -3.00
C ARG A 142 5.30 -5.75 -2.88
N GLU A 143 5.52 -4.46 -3.13
CA GLU A 143 4.45 -3.47 -3.14
C GLU A 143 3.44 -3.74 -4.27
N LEU A 144 3.90 -4.13 -5.47
CA LEU A 144 3.03 -4.55 -6.57
C LEU A 144 2.19 -5.78 -6.20
N VAL A 145 2.78 -6.79 -5.56
CA VAL A 145 2.03 -7.97 -5.09
C VAL A 145 1.01 -7.60 -4.00
N ARG A 146 1.31 -6.64 -3.11
CA ARG A 146 0.32 -6.17 -2.13
C ARG A 146 -0.83 -5.40 -2.79
N ALA A 147 -0.54 -4.61 -3.83
CA ALA A 147 -1.54 -3.85 -4.58
C ALA A 147 -2.43 -4.77 -5.44
N GLU A 148 -1.85 -5.83 -6.03
CA GLU A 148 -2.56 -6.83 -6.81
C GLU A 148 -2.24 -8.26 -6.35
N PRO A 149 -2.81 -8.72 -5.22
CA PRO A 149 -2.51 -10.04 -4.67
C PRO A 149 -2.88 -11.18 -5.61
N ASP A 150 -3.92 -11.01 -6.42
CA ASP A 150 -4.43 -12.05 -7.32
C ASP A 150 -3.70 -12.09 -8.68
N ASN A 151 -2.69 -11.24 -8.91
CA ASN A 151 -1.94 -11.23 -10.17
C ASN A 151 -0.86 -12.34 -10.18
N PRO A 152 -1.03 -13.42 -10.98
CA PRO A 152 -0.11 -14.56 -10.95
C PRO A 152 1.29 -14.21 -11.46
N VAL A 153 1.40 -13.23 -12.36
CA VAL A 153 2.70 -12.81 -12.93
C VAL A 153 3.57 -12.20 -11.83
N TRP A 154 3.00 -11.31 -11.00
CA TRP A 154 3.75 -10.67 -9.91
C TRP A 154 4.15 -11.66 -8.83
N GLN A 155 3.28 -12.63 -8.54
CA GLN A 155 3.62 -13.70 -7.60
C GLN A 155 4.78 -14.56 -8.11
N ASP A 156 4.77 -14.96 -9.38
CA ASP A 156 5.81 -15.81 -9.95
C ASP A 156 7.15 -15.06 -10.08
N ASP A 157 7.12 -13.79 -10.50
CA ASP A 157 8.30 -12.93 -10.48
C ASP A 157 8.84 -12.78 -9.05
N LEU A 158 7.97 -12.58 -8.05
CA LEU A 158 8.40 -12.44 -6.66
C LEU A 158 9.12 -13.71 -6.17
N LYS A 159 8.60 -14.90 -6.49
CA LYS A 159 9.26 -16.18 -6.15
C LYS A 159 10.66 -16.26 -6.75
N VAL A 160 10.81 -15.90 -8.02
CA VAL A 160 12.12 -15.94 -8.73
C VAL A 160 13.10 -14.96 -8.11
N PHE A 161 12.66 -13.73 -7.84
CA PHE A 161 13.53 -12.70 -7.25
C PHE A 161 13.93 -13.05 -5.82
N GLU A 162 13.02 -13.60 -5.01
CA GLU A 162 13.32 -14.05 -3.65
C GLU A 162 14.30 -15.21 -3.65
N SER A 163 14.18 -16.17 -4.57
CA SER A 163 15.16 -17.25 -4.73
C SER A 163 16.57 -16.70 -5.01
N HIS A 164 16.71 -15.79 -5.98
CA HIS A 164 17.99 -15.16 -6.28
C HIS A 164 18.54 -14.31 -5.14
N TRP A 165 17.65 -13.68 -4.37
CA TRP A 165 18.03 -12.91 -3.21
C TRP A 165 18.56 -13.82 -2.09
N LEU A 166 17.91 -14.97 -1.85
CA LEU A 166 18.39 -15.98 -0.91
C LEU A 166 19.76 -16.53 -1.30
N ASP A 167 19.99 -16.82 -2.58
CA ASP A 167 21.31 -17.24 -3.08
C ASP A 167 22.38 -16.16 -2.87
N THR A 168 21.98 -14.89 -2.93
CA THR A 168 22.88 -13.76 -2.66
C THR A 168 23.21 -13.67 -1.17
N LEU A 169 22.19 -13.72 -0.31
CA LEU A 169 22.36 -13.73 1.15
C LEU A 169 23.23 -14.91 1.61
N GLN A 170 23.03 -16.10 1.06
CA GLN A 170 23.87 -17.26 1.38
C GLN A 170 25.35 -17.01 1.10
N ARG A 171 25.67 -16.37 -0.04
CA ARG A 171 27.05 -16.01 -0.38
C ARG A 171 27.60 -14.91 0.52
N GLU A 172 26.78 -13.90 0.84
CA GLU A 172 27.15 -12.81 1.74
C GLU A 172 27.45 -13.32 3.16
N ILE A 173 26.66 -14.26 3.69
CA ILE A 173 26.93 -14.91 4.98
C ILE A 173 28.33 -15.51 5.00
N GLN A 174 28.70 -16.27 3.95
CA GLN A 174 30.02 -16.91 3.88
C GLN A 174 31.16 -15.88 3.79
N ASN A 175 30.94 -14.78 3.06
CA ASN A 175 31.94 -13.71 2.93
C ASN A 175 32.12 -12.94 4.24
N HIS A 176 31.02 -12.56 4.89
CA HIS A 176 31.06 -11.80 6.13
C HIS A 176 31.48 -12.63 7.34
N LEU A 177 31.27 -13.94 7.31
CA LEU A 177 31.84 -14.86 8.28
C LEU A 177 33.38 -14.85 8.22
N LYS A 178 33.96 -14.86 7.02
CA LYS A 178 35.43 -14.77 6.84
C LYS A 178 35.98 -13.40 7.21
N ALA A 179 35.22 -12.34 6.95
CA ALA A 179 35.56 -10.97 7.31
C ALA A 179 35.28 -10.64 8.79
N GLU A 180 34.71 -11.58 9.55
CA GLU A 180 34.35 -11.41 10.97
C GLU A 180 33.46 -10.18 11.22
N ASN A 181 32.56 -9.88 10.27
CA ASN A 181 31.68 -8.72 10.35
C ASN A 181 30.35 -9.08 11.03
N LEU A 182 30.33 -9.00 12.37
CA LEU A 182 29.16 -9.37 13.18
C LEU A 182 27.91 -8.54 12.86
N SER A 183 28.06 -7.23 12.65
CA SER A 183 26.92 -6.33 12.40
C SER A 183 26.12 -6.78 11.18
N VAL A 184 26.81 -7.01 10.06
CA VAL A 184 26.15 -7.41 8.81
C VAL A 184 25.51 -8.80 8.93
N LEU A 185 26.15 -9.74 9.64
CA LEU A 185 25.56 -11.05 9.87
C LEU A 185 24.28 -10.98 10.72
N GLN A 186 24.23 -10.07 11.71
CA GLN A 186 23.02 -9.82 12.50
C GLN A 186 21.89 -9.21 11.65
N GLU A 187 22.21 -8.27 10.76
CA GLU A 187 21.26 -7.68 9.81
C GLU A 187 20.69 -8.74 8.86
N ILE A 188 21.54 -9.60 8.30
CA ILE A 188 21.12 -10.71 7.43
C ILE A 188 20.24 -11.69 8.21
N LEU A 189 20.62 -12.06 9.44
CA LEU A 189 19.81 -12.96 10.28
C LEU A 189 18.42 -12.36 10.54
N HIS A 190 18.38 -11.07 10.92
CA HIS A 190 17.12 -10.36 11.15
C HIS A 190 16.24 -10.36 9.91
N GLN A 191 16.82 -10.14 8.72
CA GLN A 191 16.10 -10.16 7.45
C GLN A 191 15.56 -11.56 7.11
N LEU A 192 16.33 -12.62 7.38
CA LEU A 192 15.89 -14.00 7.15
C LEU A 192 14.74 -14.41 8.09
N GLU A 193 14.75 -13.93 9.34
CA GLU A 193 13.74 -14.29 10.34
C GLU A 193 12.46 -13.45 10.25
N ASN A 194 12.59 -12.14 9.98
CA ASN A 194 11.49 -11.19 10.05
C ASN A 194 11.07 -10.61 8.70
N GLY A 195 11.71 -11.05 7.61
CA GLY A 195 11.37 -10.60 6.27
C GLY A 195 9.99 -11.08 5.81
N GLU A 196 9.34 -10.27 4.97
CA GLU A 196 8.07 -10.62 4.32
C GLU A 196 8.31 -11.49 3.10
N TRP A 197 8.59 -12.76 3.36
CA TRP A 197 8.86 -13.74 2.32
C TRP A 197 7.56 -14.37 1.81
N LEU A 198 7.41 -14.45 0.49
CA LEU A 198 6.34 -15.25 -0.11
C LEU A 198 6.57 -16.74 0.15
N GLN A 199 7.84 -17.17 0.06
CA GLN A 199 8.27 -18.51 0.49
C GLN A 199 9.33 -18.37 1.58
N LYS A 200 9.03 -18.92 2.77
CA LYS A 200 9.94 -18.81 3.91
C LYS A 200 11.34 -19.32 3.56
N PRO A 201 12.40 -18.62 3.99
CA PRO A 201 13.77 -19.07 3.77
C PRO A 201 13.99 -20.48 4.37
N PRO A 202 14.88 -21.29 3.77
CA PRO A 202 15.20 -22.60 4.32
C PRO A 202 15.64 -22.51 5.78
N ALA A 203 15.04 -23.31 6.66
CA ALA A 203 15.37 -23.31 8.09
C ALA A 203 16.86 -23.63 8.36
N SER A 204 17.48 -24.42 7.47
CA SER A 204 18.91 -24.70 7.51
C SER A 204 19.78 -23.45 7.30
N LEU A 205 19.38 -22.54 6.40
CA LEU A 205 20.09 -21.29 6.15
C LEU A 205 19.99 -20.35 7.36
N ILE A 206 18.80 -20.25 7.96
CA ILE A 206 18.57 -19.45 9.18
C ILE A 206 19.44 -19.99 10.32
N ALA A 207 19.44 -21.30 10.56
CA ALA A 207 20.25 -21.94 11.61
C ALA A 207 21.77 -21.75 11.37
N GLN A 208 22.22 -21.81 10.12
CA GLN A 208 23.62 -21.53 9.77
C GLN A 208 23.99 -20.08 10.08
N CYS A 209 23.16 -19.11 9.68
CA CYS A 209 23.41 -17.70 9.96
C CYS A 209 23.39 -17.41 11.47
N ARG A 210 22.43 -18.00 12.20
CA ARG A 210 22.32 -17.86 13.65
C ARG A 210 23.56 -18.38 14.38
N SER A 211 23.99 -19.60 14.08
CA SER A 211 25.20 -20.18 14.69
C SER A 211 26.47 -19.40 14.33
N ALA A 212 26.56 -18.84 13.11
CA ALA A 212 27.62 -17.92 12.73
C ALA A 212 27.63 -16.64 13.60
N VAL A 213 26.48 -16.01 13.81
CA VAL A 213 26.33 -14.83 14.69
C VAL A 213 26.70 -15.15 16.13
N GLU A 214 26.19 -16.25 16.69
CA GLU A 214 26.46 -16.67 18.07
C GLU A 214 27.94 -16.97 18.30
N SER A 215 28.56 -17.73 17.38
CA SER A 215 29.98 -18.09 17.48
C SER A 215 30.90 -16.87 17.38
N LEU A 216 30.61 -15.93 16.47
CA LEU A 216 31.38 -14.71 16.31
C LEU A 216 31.19 -13.75 17.49
N ARG A 217 29.96 -13.61 18.00
CA ARG A 217 29.67 -12.85 19.23
C ARG A 217 30.43 -13.42 20.42
N ALA A 218 30.43 -14.74 20.61
CA ALA A 218 31.18 -15.41 21.66
C ALA A 218 32.70 -15.28 21.49
N LYS A 219 33.20 -15.21 20.25
CA LYS A 219 34.62 -14.96 19.96
C LYS A 219 35.02 -13.54 20.34
N ILE A 220 34.28 -12.53 19.86
CA ILE A 220 34.52 -11.11 20.17
C ILE A 220 34.46 -10.89 21.67
N PHE A 221 33.43 -11.42 22.33
CA PHE A 221 33.30 -11.32 23.78
C PHE A 221 34.49 -11.93 24.55
N ARG A 222 34.97 -13.11 24.14
CA ARG A 222 36.16 -13.72 24.73
C ARG A 222 37.41 -12.86 24.53
N GLN A 223 37.61 -12.30 23.33
CA GLN A 223 38.74 -11.42 23.05
C GLN A 223 38.70 -10.14 23.90
N GLU A 224 37.52 -9.55 24.09
CA GLU A 224 37.34 -8.39 24.98
C GLU A 224 37.74 -8.74 26.43
N LEU A 225 37.25 -9.86 26.96
CA LEU A 225 37.61 -10.30 28.31
C LEU A 225 39.11 -10.60 28.44
N GLU A 226 39.70 -11.32 27.48
CA GLU A 226 41.14 -11.60 27.48
C GLU A 226 41.99 -10.32 27.49
N GLU A 227 41.57 -9.27 26.77
CA GLU A 227 42.24 -7.97 26.80
C GLU A 227 42.10 -7.28 28.16
N ILE A 228 40.91 -7.30 28.77
CA ILE A 228 40.71 -6.75 30.12
C ILE A 228 41.58 -7.51 31.14
N ALA A 229 41.64 -8.84 31.09
CA ALA A 229 42.52 -9.62 31.96
C ALA A 229 43.99 -9.27 31.76
N ARG A 230 44.43 -9.03 30.51
CA ARG A 230 45.79 -8.58 30.21
C ARG A 230 46.06 -7.22 30.85
N LEU A 231 45.13 -6.26 30.75
CA LEU A 231 45.25 -4.94 31.37
C LEU A 231 45.30 -4.99 32.90
N VAL A 232 44.49 -5.85 33.53
CA VAL A 232 44.53 -6.12 34.98
C VAL A 232 45.93 -6.63 35.39
N ASN A 233 46.45 -7.64 34.67
CA ASN A 233 47.77 -8.20 34.98
C ASN A 233 48.90 -7.17 34.80
N GLN A 234 48.82 -6.29 33.80
CA GLN A 234 49.78 -5.21 33.61
C GLN A 234 49.70 -4.16 34.72
N ALA A 235 48.50 -3.76 35.14
CA ALA A 235 48.31 -2.82 36.25
C ALA A 235 48.86 -3.38 37.56
N LEU A 236 48.61 -4.67 37.84
CA LEU A 236 49.16 -5.38 38.99
C LEU A 236 50.69 -5.42 38.96
N ALA A 237 51.30 -5.76 37.82
CA ALA A 237 52.75 -5.81 37.67
C ALA A 237 53.42 -4.43 37.85
N ASN A 238 52.72 -3.35 37.50
CA ASN A 238 53.19 -1.97 37.66
C ASN A 238 52.87 -1.37 39.04
N GLY A 239 52.13 -2.09 39.91
CA GLY A 239 51.71 -1.60 41.23
C GLY A 239 50.63 -0.52 41.21
N ASP A 240 49.94 -0.34 40.08
CA ASP A 240 48.89 0.67 39.91
C ASP A 240 47.52 0.09 40.33
N LEU A 241 47.27 0.15 41.65
CA LEU A 241 46.05 -0.38 42.27
C LEU A 241 44.76 0.31 41.80
N VAL A 242 44.84 1.60 41.45
CA VAL A 242 43.66 2.37 40.99
C VAL A 242 43.19 1.84 39.64
N ARG A 243 44.11 1.71 38.66
CA ARG A 243 43.76 1.14 37.35
C ARG A 243 43.35 -0.32 37.42
N MET A 244 43.93 -1.10 38.35
CA MET A 244 43.52 -2.47 38.58
C MET A 244 42.04 -2.55 38.99
N GLU A 245 41.60 -1.73 39.95
CA GLU A 245 40.20 -1.69 40.37
C GLU A 245 39.27 -1.24 39.23
N GLU A 246 39.68 -0.26 38.42
CA GLU A 246 38.92 0.18 37.24
C GLU A 246 38.72 -0.96 36.22
N TYR A 247 39.79 -1.70 35.89
CA TYR A 247 39.69 -2.82 34.96
C TYR A 247 38.91 -4.02 35.51
N LEU A 248 38.97 -4.28 36.82
CA LEU A 248 38.14 -5.30 37.47
C LEU A 248 36.65 -4.93 37.43
N ARG A 249 36.29 -3.66 37.67
CA ARG A 249 34.91 -3.19 37.48
C ARG A 249 34.46 -3.35 36.03
N LEU A 250 35.31 -2.96 35.07
CA LEU A 250 35.01 -3.14 33.65
C LEU A 250 34.80 -4.61 33.27
N TRP A 251 35.60 -5.53 33.84
CA TRP A 251 35.40 -6.96 33.68
C TRP A 251 34.03 -7.40 34.20
N GLU A 252 33.65 -7.00 35.43
CA GLU A 252 32.37 -7.35 36.02
C GLU A 252 31.18 -6.83 35.21
N GLU A 253 31.25 -5.57 34.76
CA GLU A 253 30.23 -4.96 33.89
C GLU A 253 30.07 -5.72 32.58
N ARG A 254 31.19 -6.05 31.91
CA ARG A 254 31.17 -6.80 30.64
C ARG A 254 30.71 -8.24 30.82
N ALA A 255 31.14 -8.91 31.90
CA ALA A 255 30.69 -10.25 32.24
C ALA A 255 29.17 -10.30 32.52
N ALA A 256 28.63 -9.28 33.18
CA ALA A 256 27.19 -9.15 33.43
C ALA A 256 26.39 -8.83 32.15
N ALA A 257 26.97 -8.12 31.19
CA ALA A 257 26.32 -7.71 29.95
C ALA A 257 26.15 -8.82 28.89
N ASN A 258 26.71 -10.02 29.11
CA ASN A 258 26.53 -11.17 28.23
C ASN A 258 25.58 -12.20 28.87
N PRO A 259 24.25 -11.99 28.83
CA PRO A 259 23.32 -13.04 29.21
C PRO A 259 23.45 -14.16 28.18
N GLN A 260 23.70 -15.37 28.69
CA GLN A 260 23.65 -16.61 27.92
C GLN A 260 22.37 -16.76 27.12
#